data_AF-A0A2N6EXC1-F1
#
_entry.id   AF-A0A2N6EXC1-F1
#
_cell.length_a   1.000
_cell.length_b   1.000
_cell.length_c   1.000
_cell.angle_alpha   90.00
_cell.angle_beta   90.00
_cell.angle_gamma   90.00
#
_symmetry.space_group_name_H-M   'P 1'
#
loop_
_entity.id
_entity.type
_entity.pdbx_description
1 polymer ?
#
loop_
_entity_poly.entity_id
_entity_poly.type
_entity_poly.pdbx_seq_one_letter_code
_entity_poly.pdbx_strand_id
1 'polypeptide(L)' 'MAICKLCEAQAKRKNGGKPHDDLTEMGTPRVFSGVPPRGFTEQDYQCLVCQAKFTQSTNRNDLAWTLWEAS' A
#
# COMPACT_ATOMS: atom_id res chain seq x y z
N MET A 1 -10.50 14.26 -0.86
CA MET A 1 -11.20 13.51 0.22
C MET A 1 -10.40 13.60 1.50
N ALA A 2 -11.05 13.69 2.66
CA ALA A 2 -10.35 13.60 3.94
C ALA A 2 -10.17 12.11 4.33
N ILE A 3 -8.93 11.62 4.33
CA ILE A 3 -8.60 10.30 4.89
C ILE A 3 -8.36 10.43 6.40
N CYS A 4 -8.40 9.33 7.15
CA CYS A 4 -8.14 9.39 8.59
C CYS A 4 -6.67 9.76 8.88
N LYS A 5 -6.39 10.29 10.08
CA LYS A 5 -5.02 10.69 10.49
C LYS A 5 -4.00 9.56 10.36
N LEU A 6 -4.42 8.31 10.57
CA LEU A 6 -3.54 7.14 10.41
C LEU A 6 -3.20 6.90 8.93
N CYS A 7 -4.17 7.05 8.03
CA CYS A 7 -3.96 6.98 6.59
C CYS A 7 -3.09 8.14 6.07
N GLU A 8 -3.24 9.35 6.61
CA GLU A 8 -2.35 10.47 6.28
C GLU A 8 -0.89 10.19 6.68
N ALA A 9 -0.70 9.59 7.87
CA ALA A 9 0.62 9.18 8.33
C ALA A 9 1.17 8.03 7.47
N GLN A 10 0.32 7.07 7.09
CA GLN A 10 0.68 5.93 6.23
C GLN A 10 1.17 6.39 4.85
N ALA A 11 0.44 7.31 4.21
CA ALA A 11 0.79 7.86 2.90
C ALA A 11 2.15 8.59 2.89
N LYS A 12 2.60 9.09 4.04
CA LYS A 12 3.89 9.79 4.18
C LYS A 12 5.06 8.84 4.46
N ARG A 13 4.82 7.54 4.68
CA ARG A 13 5.88 6.57 4.97
C ARG A 13 6.69 6.25 3.73
N LYS A 14 8.01 6.34 3.85
CA LYS A 14 8.95 5.99 2.77
C LYS A 14 9.34 4.51 2.76
N ASN A 15 9.07 3.78 3.85
CA ASN A 15 9.47 2.40 4.05
C ASN A 15 8.25 1.46 4.09
N GLY A 16 8.45 0.22 3.62
CA GLY A 16 7.43 -0.83 3.57
C GLY A 16 7.08 -1.47 4.92
N GLY A 17 7.18 -0.72 6.02
CA GLY A 17 6.78 -1.20 7.35
C GLY A 17 5.30 -1.55 7.42
N LYS A 18 4.84 -2.16 8.52
CA LYS A 18 3.47 -2.69 8.64
C LYS A 18 2.38 -1.61 8.41
N PRO A 19 1.22 -1.98 7.84
CA PRO A 19 0.03 -1.13 7.83
C PRO A 19 -0.39 -0.75 9.26
N HIS A 20 -1.18 0.31 9.41
CA HIS A 20 -1.86 0.59 10.68
C HIS A 20 -3.06 -0.34 10.89
N ASP A 21 -3.55 -0.45 12.12
CA ASP A 21 -4.49 -1.50 12.51
C ASP A 21 -5.82 -1.49 11.73
N ASP A 22 -6.29 -0.33 11.27
CA ASP A 22 -7.52 -0.23 10.48
C ASP A 22 -7.36 -0.54 8.97
N LEU A 23 -6.16 -0.86 8.47
CA LEU A 23 -5.92 -1.26 7.08
C LEU A 23 -5.99 -2.78 6.94
N THR A 24 -7.01 -3.27 6.23
CA THR A 24 -7.16 -4.70 5.92
C THR A 24 -6.68 -5.01 4.51
N GLU A 25 -6.06 -6.17 4.32
CA GLU A 25 -5.69 -6.68 3.00
C GLU A 25 -6.92 -6.85 2.12
N MET A 26 -6.80 -6.42 0.86
CA MET A 26 -7.78 -6.62 -0.20
C MET A 26 -7.28 -7.64 -1.21
N GLY A 27 -7.99 -8.76 -1.31
CA GLY A 27 -7.67 -9.78 -2.31
C GLY A 27 -6.30 -10.41 -2.09
N THR A 28 -5.75 -11.00 -3.16
CA THR A 28 -4.47 -11.72 -3.11
C THR A 28 -3.31 -10.83 -3.57
N PRO A 29 -2.09 -11.01 -3.02
CA PRO A 29 -0.91 -10.30 -3.48
C PRO A 29 -0.66 -10.51 -4.98
N ARG A 30 -0.34 -9.43 -5.69
CA ARG A 30 0.12 -9.47 -7.09
C ARG A 30 1.62 -9.72 -7.10
N VAL A 31 2.05 -10.80 -7.75
CA VAL A 31 3.48 -11.16 -7.85
C VAL A 31 4.01 -10.77 -9.22
N PHE A 32 4.97 -9.86 -9.25
CA PHE A 32 5.67 -9.42 -10.46
C PHE A 32 7.03 -10.11 -10.52
N SER A 33 7.08 -11.22 -11.24
CA SER A 33 8.29 -12.02 -11.43
C SER A 33 9.10 -11.46 -12.61
N GLY A 34 10.02 -10.54 -12.34
CA GLY A 34 11.00 -10.06 -13.33
C GLY A 34 12.18 -11.02 -13.52
N VAL A 35 13.20 -10.60 -14.27
CA VAL A 35 14.48 -11.35 -14.36
C VAL A 35 15.12 -11.39 -12.97
N PRO A 36 15.49 -12.57 -12.43
CA PRO A 36 16.14 -12.68 -11.13
C PRO A 36 17.37 -11.76 -11.03
N PRO A 37 17.54 -11.02 -9.92
CA PRO A 37 16.81 -11.07 -8.64
C PRO A 37 15.62 -10.09 -8.54
N ARG A 38 15.15 -9.50 -9.65
CA ARG A 38 14.31 -8.29 -9.67
C ARG A 38 12.80 -8.59 -9.67
N GLY A 39 12.34 -9.46 -8.77
CA GLY A 39 10.91 -9.66 -8.50
C GLY A 39 10.40 -8.72 -7.40
N PHE A 40 9.13 -8.33 -7.47
CA PHE A 40 8.46 -7.62 -6.38
C PHE A 40 7.00 -8.06 -6.26
N THR A 41 6.40 -7.82 -5.10
CA THR A 41 4.98 -8.07 -4.86
C THR A 41 4.27 -6.78 -4.50
N GLU A 42 3.00 -6.71 -4.88
CA GLU A 42 2.10 -5.65 -4.44
C GLU A 42 0.91 -6.25 -3.68
N GLN A 43 0.54 -5.61 -2.58
CA GLN A 43 -0.65 -5.95 -1.80
C GLN A 43 -1.54 -4.72 -1.67
N ASP A 44 -2.81 -4.87 -2.02
CA ASP A 44 -3.79 -3.81 -1.82
C ASP A 44 -4.38 -3.87 -0.41
N TYR A 45 -4.70 -2.71 0.14
CA TYR A 45 -5.32 -2.56 1.45
C TYR A 45 -6.46 -1.55 1.41
N GLN A 46 -7.47 -1.74 2.27
CA GLN A 46 -8.56 -0.80 2.48
C GLN A 46 -8.68 -0.45 3.95
N CYS A 47 -8.78 0.85 4.22
CA CYS A 47 -9.02 1.36 5.55
C CYS A 47 -10.49 1.17 5.93
N LEU A 48 -10.76 0.50 7.05
CA LEU A 48 -12.11 0.29 7.54
C LEU A 48 -12.77 1.60 8.02
N VAL A 49 -11.97 2.58 8.45
CA VAL A 49 -12.46 3.86 9.01
C VAL A 49 -12.84 4.86 7.91
N CYS A 50 -11.95 5.11 6.94
CA CYS A 50 -12.16 6.14 5.93
C CYS A 50 -12.31 5.59 4.51
N GLN A 51 -12.35 4.25 4.34
CA GLN A 51 -12.53 3.56 3.06
C GLN A 51 -11.45 3.89 2.01
N ALA A 52 -10.35 4.53 2.42
CA ALA A 52 -9.20 4.80 1.56
C ALA A 52 -8.52 3.50 1.15
N LYS A 53 -8.02 3.46 -0.08
CA LYS A 53 -7.32 2.30 -0.64
C LYS A 53 -5.85 2.61 -0.83
N PHE A 54 -5.01 1.64 -0.52
CA PHE A 54 -3.56 1.74 -0.65
C PHE A 54 -3.04 0.51 -1.39
N THR A 55 -1.95 0.70 -2.13
CA THR A 55 -1.13 -0.40 -2.61
C THR A 55 0.22 -0.34 -1.90
N GLN A 56 0.62 -1.45 -1.29
CA GLN A 56 1.94 -1.63 -0.73
C GLN A 56 2.83 -2.36 -1.74
N SER A 57 3.98 -1.79 -2.10
CA SER A 57 4.95 -2.42 -3.01
C SER A 57 6.21 -2.83 -2.26
N THR A 58 6.72 -4.03 -2.53
CA THR A 58 8.06 -4.45 -2.07
C THR A 58 9.17 -3.99 -3.02
N ASN A 59 8.82 -3.28 -4.10
CA ASN A 59 9.78 -2.78 -5.07
C ASN A 59 10.60 -1.63 -4.44
N ARG A 60 11.92 -1.78 -4.40
CA ARG A 60 12.83 -0.76 -3.85
C ARG A 60 12.89 0.52 -4.69
N ASN A 61 12.45 0.45 -5.95
CA ASN A 61 12.43 1.59 -6.87
C ASN A 61 11.10 2.35 -6.87
N ASP A 62 10.10 1.89 -6.12
CA ASP A 62 8.77 2.48 -6.08
C ASP A 62 8.44 3.04 -4.69
N LEU A 63 7.36 3.81 -4.59
CA LEU A 63 6.78 4.17 -3.31
C LEU A 63 6.30 2.90 -2.60
N ALA A 64 6.73 2.74 -1.35
CA ALA A 64 6.30 1.61 -0.54
C ALA A 64 4.77 1.61 -0.30
N TRP A 65 4.15 2.79 -0.33
CA TRP A 65 2.72 2.99 -0.10
C TRP A 65 2.16 3.99 -1.11
N THR A 66 1.24 3.55 -1.95
CA THR A 66 0.56 4.38 -2.94
C THR A 66 -0.91 4.49 -2.56
N LEU A 67 -1.36 5.69 -2.15
CA LEU A 67 -2.77 6.00 -1.93
C LEU A 67 -3.48 6.09 -3.28
N TRP A 68 -4.63 5.43 -3.41
CA TRP A 68 -5.45 5.53 -4.61
C TRP A 68 -6.13 6.91 -4.63
N GLU A 69 -5.72 7.78 -5.56
CA GLU A 69 -6.45 9.00 -5.86
C GLU A 69 -7.78 8.60 -6.51
N ALA A 70 -8.91 8.97 -5.89
CA ALA A 70 -10.22 8.82 -6.51
C ALA A 70 -10.24 9.67 -7.79
N SER A 71 -10.27 9.02 -8.95
CA SER A 71 -10.51 9.66 -10.25
C SER A 71 -11.96 10.11 -10.38
#